data_AF-A0A3C0TQM3-F1
#
_entry.id   AF-A0A3C0TQM3-F1
#
_cell.length_a   1.000
_cell.length_b   1.000
_cell.length_c   1.000
_cell.angle_alpha   90.00
_cell.angle_beta   90.00
_cell.angle_gamma   90.00
#
_symmetry.space_group_name_H-M   'P 1'
#
loop_
_entity.id
_entity.type
_entity.pdbx_description
1 polymer ?
#
loop_
_entity_poly.entity_id
_entity_poly.type
_entity_poly.pdbx_seq_one_letter_code
_entity_poly.pdbx_strand_id
1 'polypeptide(L)'
;MHRATFIILWSTVMLFLASITAAQALFINAETVKAWQEGKRDVLLIDVRLPDEYAAAHIPGAVNISAQRMVIEKKKLPKSKATPIIFYCRGPG
;
A
#
# COMPACT_ATOMS: atom_id res chain seq x y z
N MET A 1 42.35 22.24 -10.20
CA MET A 1 41.02 22.88 -10.05
C MET A 1 39.85 21.96 -10.47
N HIS A 2 40.05 20.88 -11.26
CA HIS A 2 38.97 19.98 -11.71
C HIS A 2 38.41 18.98 -10.68
N ARG A 3 39.13 18.70 -9.58
CA ARG A 3 38.68 17.74 -8.55
C ARG A 3 37.54 18.27 -7.68
N ALA A 4 37.52 19.57 -7.38
CA ALA A 4 36.48 20.18 -6.55
C ALA A 4 35.14 20.30 -7.30
N THR A 5 35.17 20.61 -8.60
CA THR A 5 33.97 20.69 -9.44
C THR A 5 33.27 19.34 -9.59
N PHE A 6 34.03 18.24 -9.67
CA PHE A 6 33.48 16.89 -9.75
C PHE A 6 32.78 16.46 -8.45
N ILE A 7 33.34 16.81 -7.30
CA ILE A 7 32.76 16.51 -5.97
C ILE A 7 31.48 17.32 -5.74
N ILE A 8 31.45 18.59 -6.13
CA ILE A 8 30.26 19.45 -6.00
C ILE A 8 29.14 19.00 -6.96
N LEU A 9 29.50 18.55 -8.16
CA LEU A 9 28.52 18.02 -9.11
C LEU A 9 27.94 16.68 -8.62
N TRP A 10 28.77 15.80 -8.06
CA TRP A 10 28.31 14.53 -7.49
C TRP A 10 27.52 14.71 -6.19
N SER A 11 27.89 15.66 -5.33
CA SER A 11 27.16 15.93 -4.09
C SER A 11 25.80 16.58 -4.33
N THR A 12 25.69 17.47 -5.32
CA THR A 12 24.40 18.06 -5.72
C THR A 12 23.49 17.05 -6.42
N VAL A 13 24.04 16.16 -7.25
CA VAL A 13 23.29 15.04 -7.86
C VAL A 13 22.78 14.05 -6.79
N MET A 14 23.60 13.75 -5.77
CA MET A 14 23.19 12.91 -4.63
C MET A 14 22.10 13.56 -3.77
N LEU A 15 22.17 14.87 -3.53
CA LEU A 15 21.11 15.60 -2.81
C LEU A 15 19.79 15.64 -3.59
N PHE A 16 19.84 15.69 -4.92
CA PHE A 16 18.64 15.72 -5.75
C PHE A 16 17.90 14.38 -5.82
N LEU A 17 18.61 13.26 -5.73
CA LEU A 17 18.00 11.92 -5.74
C LEU A 17 17.26 11.57 -4.44
N ALA A 18 17.61 12.20 -3.31
CA ALA A 18 16.99 11.91 -2.02
C ALA A 18 15.54 12.42 -1.88
N SER A 19 15.10 13.36 -2.73
CA SER A 19 13.84 14.09 -2.55
C SER A 19 12.59 13.45 -3.16
N ILE A 20 12.68 12.26 -3.78
CA ILE A 20 11.55 11.70 -4.57
C ILE A 20 10.80 10.54 -3.86
N THR A 21 11.12 10.19 -2.61
CA THR A 21 10.41 9.09 -1.92
C THR A 21 9.25 9.56 -1.05
N ALA A 22 8.30 10.30 -1.64
CA ALA A 22 6.96 10.41 -1.06
C ALA A 22 6.19 9.13 -1.43
N ALA A 23 5.94 8.24 -0.47
CA ALA A 23 5.00 7.15 -0.67
C ALA A 23 3.58 7.74 -0.68
N GLN A 24 3.08 8.17 -1.85
CA GLN A 24 1.67 8.52 -1.98
C GLN A 24 0.82 7.26 -1.84
N ALA A 25 -0.08 7.24 -0.87
CA ALA A 25 -1.13 6.24 -0.81
C ALA A 25 -2.05 6.44 -2.02
N LEU A 26 -2.07 5.47 -2.94
CA LEU A 26 -2.92 5.50 -4.12
C LEU A 26 -4.37 5.18 -3.71
N PHE A 27 -5.28 6.11 -3.95
CA PHE A 27 -6.71 5.83 -3.85
C PHE A 27 -7.19 5.11 -5.12
N ILE A 28 -7.91 4.01 -4.95
CA ILE A 28 -8.41 3.17 -6.04
C ILE A 28 -9.94 3.06 -5.87
N ASN A 29 -10.69 3.14 -6.96
CA ASN A 29 -12.14 2.98 -6.94
C ASN A 29 -12.57 1.50 -6.96
N ALA A 30 -13.84 1.25 -6.66
CA ALA A 30 -14.38 -0.10 -6.59
C ALA A 30 -14.35 -0.81 -7.97
N GLU A 31 -14.54 -0.07 -9.06
CA GLU A 31 -14.55 -0.59 -10.42
C GLU A 31 -13.19 -1.19 -10.80
N THR A 32 -12.10 -0.53 -10.43
CA THR A 32 -10.73 -1.00 -10.69
C THR A 32 -10.42 -2.26 -9.90
N VAL A 33 -10.85 -2.31 -8.62
CA VAL A 33 -10.66 -3.51 -7.79
C VAL A 33 -11.41 -4.69 -8.38
N LYS A 34 -12.66 -4.49 -8.82
CA LYS A 34 -13.46 -5.51 -9.48
C LYS A 34 -12.78 -6.02 -10.76
N ALA A 35 -12.31 -5.11 -11.62
CA ALA A 35 -11.61 -5.48 -12.85
C ALA A 35 -10.32 -6.28 -12.56
N TRP A 36 -9.60 -5.96 -11.48
CA TRP A 36 -8.41 -6.72 -11.08
C TRP A 36 -8.76 -8.13 -10.56
N GLN A 37 -9.86 -8.28 -9.82
CA GLN A 37 -10.34 -9.59 -9.39
C GLN A 37 -10.78 -10.46 -10.58
N GLU A 38 -11.51 -9.88 -11.54
CA GLU A 38 -11.97 -10.57 -12.75
C GLU A 38 -10.80 -10.95 -13.67
N GLY A 39 -9.80 -10.05 -13.80
CA GLY A 39 -8.56 -10.30 -14.53
C GLY A 39 -7.58 -11.24 -13.83
N LYS A 40 -7.95 -11.82 -12.68
CA LYS A 40 -7.10 -12.71 -11.85
C LYS A 40 -5.73 -12.09 -11.51
N ARG A 41 -5.69 -10.78 -11.30
CA ARG A 41 -4.50 -10.11 -10.81
C ARG A 41 -4.32 -10.43 -9.33
N ASP A 42 -3.13 -10.88 -8.94
CA ASP A 42 -2.81 -11.15 -7.54
C ASP A 42 -2.80 -9.84 -6.74
N VAL A 43 -3.85 -9.63 -5.94
CA VAL A 43 -3.99 -8.50 -5.02
C VAL A 43 -4.49 -9.00 -3.68
N LEU A 44 -3.97 -8.44 -2.59
CA LEU A 44 -4.45 -8.73 -1.25
C LEU A 44 -5.43 -7.64 -0.82
N LEU A 45 -6.71 -8.01 -0.66
CA LEU A 45 -7.72 -7.13 -0.08
C LEU A 45 -7.72 -7.28 1.44
N ILE A 46 -7.61 -6.15 2.14
CA ILE A 46 -7.65 -6.08 3.61
C ILE A 46 -8.85 -5.23 4.03
N ASP A 47 -9.80 -5.86 4.71
CA ASP A 47 -10.91 -5.18 5.37
C ASP A 47 -10.46 -4.70 6.74
N VAL A 48 -10.44 -3.38 6.95
CA VAL A 48 -9.98 -2.76 8.21
C VAL A 48 -11.10 -2.52 9.23
N ARG A 49 -12.32 -2.96 8.94
CA ARG A 49 -13.48 -2.86 9.83
C ARG A 49 -13.42 -3.85 10.99
N LEU A 50 -14.39 -3.74 11.90
CA LEU A 50 -14.54 -4.68 13.01
C LEU A 50 -14.86 -6.10 12.49
N PRO A 51 -14.48 -7.16 13.23
CA PRO A 51 -14.74 -8.55 12.81
C PRO A 51 -16.21 -8.84 12.56
N ASP A 52 -17.11 -8.26 13.36
CA ASP A 52 -18.55 -8.50 13.24
C ASP A 52 -19.11 -7.90 11.93
N GLU A 53 -18.58 -6.74 11.50
CA GLU A 53 -18.92 -6.13 10.22
C GLU A 53 -18.43 -6.98 9.04
N TYR A 54 -17.20 -7.50 9.14
CA TYR A 54 -16.65 -8.41 8.15
C TYR A 54 -17.44 -9.71 8.07
N ALA A 55 -17.82 -10.29 9.22
CA ALA A 55 -18.59 -11.52 9.30
C ALA A 55 -20.01 -11.35 8.73
N ALA A 56 -20.62 -10.18 8.91
CA ALA A 56 -21.92 -9.86 8.32
C ALA A 56 -21.85 -9.81 6.79
N ALA A 57 -20.86 -9.13 6.22
CA ALA A 57 -20.57 -9.13 4.78
C ALA A 57 -19.20 -8.52 4.48
N HIS A 58 -18.49 -9.07 3.50
CA HIS A 58 -17.21 -8.56 3.01
C HIS A 58 -17.00 -8.89 1.53
N ILE A 59 -16.02 -8.23 0.90
CA ILE A 59 -15.64 -8.52 -0.49
C ILE A 59 -14.99 -9.92 -0.56
N PRO A 60 -15.44 -10.83 -1.46
CA PRO A 60 -14.86 -12.16 -1.59
C PRO A 60 -13.34 -12.12 -1.75
N GLY A 61 -12.64 -12.97 -0.98
CA GLY A 61 -11.17 -13.05 -0.96
C GLY A 61 -10.48 -12.01 -0.06
N ALA A 62 -11.22 -11.09 0.58
CA ALA A 62 -10.65 -10.17 1.56
C ALA A 62 -10.28 -10.87 2.87
N VAL A 63 -9.21 -10.42 3.51
CA VAL A 63 -8.84 -10.80 4.88
C VAL A 63 -9.20 -9.68 5.86
N ASN A 64 -9.72 -10.00 7.04
CA ASN A 64 -9.97 -8.99 8.07
C ASN A 64 -8.71 -8.77 8.92
N ILE A 65 -8.25 -7.51 8.93
CA ILE A 65 -7.27 -7.01 9.89
C ILE A 65 -7.80 -5.66 10.36
N SER A 66 -8.54 -5.65 11.47
CA SER A 66 -9.13 -4.42 11.97
C SER A 66 -8.06 -3.35 12.21
N ALA A 67 -8.39 -2.08 11.96
CA ALA A 67 -7.43 -0.97 12.11
C ALA A 67 -6.77 -0.96 13.51
N GLN A 68 -7.54 -1.31 14.54
CA GLN A 68 -7.10 -1.40 15.94
C GLN A 68 -6.04 -2.49 16.17
N ARG A 69 -6.06 -3.56 15.37
CA ARG A 69 -5.17 -4.71 15.50
C ARG A 69 -4.06 -4.74 14.47
N MET A 70 -4.04 -3.83 13.50
CA MET A 70 -3.06 -3.79 12.41
C MET A 70 -1.61 -3.81 12.88
N VAL A 71 -1.28 -3.09 13.95
CA VAL A 71 0.08 -3.05 14.52
C VAL A 71 0.51 -4.42 15.07
N ILE A 72 -0.42 -5.11 15.72
CA ILE A 72 -0.19 -6.41 16.38
C ILE A 72 -0.17 -7.53 15.32
N GLU A 73 -1.08 -7.45 14.35
CA GLU A 73 -1.29 -8.45 13.31
C GLU A 73 -0.49 -8.23 12.04
N LYS A 74 0.47 -7.28 12.03
CA LYS A 74 1.35 -6.99 10.87
C LYS A 74 2.03 -8.22 10.27
N LYS A 75 2.19 -9.30 11.06
CA LYS A 75 2.75 -10.58 10.61
C LYS A 75 1.87 -11.31 9.58
N LYS A 76 0.58 -10.97 9.50
CA LYS A 76 -0.35 -11.49 8.49
C LYS A 76 -0.14 -10.84 7.11
N LEU A 77 0.57 -9.72 7.05
CA LEU A 77 0.89 -9.05 5.79
C LEU A 77 1.95 -9.84 5.01
N PRO A 78 1.89 -9.83 3.66
CA PRO A 78 2.88 -10.49 2.83
C PRO A 78 4.26 -9.87 3.09
N LYS A 79 5.28 -10.72 3.18
CA LYS A 79 6.68 -10.26 3.32
C LYS A 79 7.19 -9.60 2.05
N SER A 80 6.67 -10.03 0.89
CA SER A 80 7.03 -9.48 -0.41
C SER A 80 6.35 -8.13 -0.62
N LYS A 81 7.13 -7.11 -0.99
CA LYS A 81 6.60 -5.81 -1.41
C LYS A 81 6.07 -5.79 -2.84
N ALA A 82 6.20 -6.90 -3.57
CA ALA A 82 5.68 -7.02 -4.94
C ALA A 82 4.17 -7.24 -4.98
N THR A 83 3.58 -7.77 -3.91
CA THR A 83 2.13 -8.01 -3.83
C THR A 83 1.41 -6.69 -3.54
N PRO A 84 0.54 -6.20 -4.44
CA PRO A 84 -0.29 -5.04 -4.15
C PRO A 84 -1.25 -5.33 -3.00
N ILE A 85 -1.30 -4.42 -2.03
CA ILE A 85 -2.20 -4.49 -0.88
C ILE A 85 -3.22 -3.36 -1.01
N ILE A 86 -4.50 -3.70 -0.89
CA ILE A 86 -5.61 -2.75 -0.96
C ILE A 86 -6.32 -2.79 0.38
N PHE A 87 -6.32 -1.67 1.09
CA PHE A 87 -7.09 -1.50 2.31
C PHE A 87 -8.45 -0.88 1.97
N TYR A 88 -9.53 -1.43 2.52
CA TYR A 88 -10.86 -0.82 2.40
C TYR A 88 -11.58 -0.82 3.75
N CYS A 89 -12.48 0.15 3.88
CA CYS A 89 -13.38 0.34 5.01
C CYS A 89 -14.78 0.65 4.46
N ARG A 90 -15.72 1.06 5.33
CA ARG A 90 -17.06 1.53 4.93
C ARG A 90 -17.06 2.91 4.23
N GLY A 91 -15.90 3.55 4.10
CA GLY A 91 -15.78 4.95 3.65
C GLY A 91 -16.06 5.95 4.78
N PRO A 92 -15.97 7.26 4.52
CA PRO A 92 -16.39 8.28 5.47
C PRO A 92 -17.90 8.16 5.68
N GLY A 93 -18.30 7.75 6.89
CA GLY A 93 -19.66 7.90 7.39
C GLY A 93 -19.78 9.18 8.20
#